data_AF-A0A7S3AXF9-F1
#
_entry.id   AF-A0A7S3AXF9-F1
#
_cell.length_a   1.000
_cell.length_b   1.000
_cell.length_c   1.000
_cell.angle_alpha   90.00
_cell.angle_beta   90.00
_cell.angle_gamma   90.00
#
_symmetry.space_group_name_H-M   'P 1'
#
loop_
_entity.id
_entity.type
_entity.pdbx_description
1 polymer ?
#
loop_
_entity_poly.entity_id
_entity_poly.type
_entity_poly.pdbx_seq_one_letter_code
_entity_poly.pdbx_strand_id
1 'polypeptide(L)'
;PLLYALRQVQSAKEVRKELLAFRGVGPKVADCVALFSLDQSSAIPVDTHVWEIACRDFDPTLRECSSLTPTVYDRVGDLFRERYGAHAGWAHSVLFAAELPQFIKELPDSLRQEMVAFKEEQKALRLQETERKQKAKEQKLSEAAAAEASAREAESPSSTARARSRKTSAERAEGEDGSE
;
A
#
# COMPACT_ATOMS: atom_id res chain seq x y z
N PRO A 1 -10.20 34.65 -4.44
CA PRO A 1 -9.87 35.23 -3.10
C PRO A 1 -9.32 34.23 -2.09
N LEU A 2 -9.87 33.01 -2.02
CA LEU A 2 -9.52 32.02 -0.98
C LEU A 2 -8.08 31.49 -1.06
N LEU A 3 -7.57 31.22 -2.28
CA LEU A 3 -6.22 30.68 -2.47
C LEU A 3 -5.11 31.71 -2.16
N TYR A 4 -5.30 32.98 -2.53
CA TYR A 4 -4.30 34.04 -2.28
C TYR A 4 -4.11 34.30 -0.78
N ALA A 5 -5.18 34.19 0.01
CA ALA A 5 -5.12 34.35 1.46
C ALA A 5 -4.22 33.30 2.14
N LEU A 6 -4.04 32.12 1.53
CA LEU A 6 -3.18 31.07 2.09
C LEU A 6 -1.69 31.47 2.15
N ARG A 7 -1.25 32.48 1.39
CA ARG A 7 0.11 33.04 1.52
C ARG A 7 0.37 33.69 2.88
N GLN A 8 -0.68 34.10 3.59
CA GLN A 8 -0.57 34.73 4.92
C GLN A 8 -0.59 33.72 6.07
N VAL A 9 -0.82 32.43 5.76
CA VAL A 9 -0.79 31.35 6.76
C VAL A 9 0.68 30.97 7.00
N GLN A 10 1.10 31.01 8.27
CA GLN A 10 2.52 30.80 8.64
C GLN A 10 2.92 29.33 8.71
N SER A 11 1.95 28.42 8.79
CA SER A 11 2.19 26.99 8.93
C SER A 11 1.95 26.27 7.61
N ALA A 12 3.00 25.66 7.06
CA ALA A 12 2.89 24.80 5.88
C ALA A 12 1.89 23.64 6.09
N LYS A 13 1.79 23.10 7.32
CA LYS A 13 0.84 22.04 7.67
C LYS A 13 -0.62 22.55 7.59
N GLU A 14 -0.87 23.80 7.99
CA GLU A 14 -2.20 24.42 7.89
C GLU A 14 -2.56 24.71 6.43
N VAL A 15 -1.63 25.28 5.65
CA VAL A 15 -1.82 25.49 4.20
C VAL A 15 -2.17 24.17 3.51
N ARG A 16 -1.43 23.09 3.80
CA ARG A 16 -1.73 21.77 3.25
C ARG A 16 -3.12 21.28 3.63
N LYS A 17 -3.54 21.45 4.89
CA LYS A 17 -4.88 21.05 5.36
C LYS A 17 -5.99 21.73 4.55
N GLU A 18 -5.86 23.03 4.28
CA GLU A 18 -6.82 23.76 3.44
C GLU A 18 -6.81 23.26 1.99
N LEU A 19 -5.63 22.99 1.43
CA LEU A 19 -5.49 22.48 0.06
C LEU A 19 -6.05 21.05 -0.12
N LEU A 20 -6.04 20.22 0.92
CA LEU A 20 -6.61 18.87 0.89
C LEU A 20 -8.15 18.87 0.74
N ALA A 21 -8.82 20.00 0.97
CA ALA A 21 -10.26 20.11 0.73
C ALA A 21 -10.64 20.06 -0.76
N PHE A 22 -9.68 20.31 -1.67
CA PHE A 22 -9.93 20.28 -3.10
C PHE A 22 -9.88 18.85 -3.65
N ARG A 23 -10.93 18.45 -4.38
CA ARG A 23 -11.02 17.12 -4.99
C ARG A 23 -9.82 16.86 -5.91
N GLY A 24 -9.13 15.74 -5.67
CA GLY A 24 -7.95 15.32 -6.45
C GLY A 24 -6.63 15.88 -5.92
N VAL A 25 -6.64 16.71 -4.87
CA VAL A 25 -5.43 17.18 -4.21
C VAL A 25 -5.07 16.25 -3.06
N GLY A 26 -3.99 15.50 -3.22
CA GLY A 26 -3.37 14.70 -2.14
C GLY A 26 -2.24 15.47 -1.43
N PRO A 27 -1.67 14.91 -0.35
CA PRO A 27 -0.65 15.58 0.46
C PRO A 27 0.54 16.10 -0.35
N LYS A 28 1.08 15.27 -1.24
CA LYS A 28 2.18 15.63 -2.15
C LYS A 28 1.83 16.83 -3.04
N VAL A 29 0.64 16.83 -3.63
CA VAL A 29 0.20 17.92 -4.52
C VAL A 29 -0.01 19.21 -3.72
N ALA A 30 -0.64 19.10 -2.54
CA ALA A 30 -0.83 20.23 -1.65
C ALA A 30 0.52 20.84 -1.22
N ASP A 31 1.51 20.03 -0.84
CA ASP A 31 2.84 20.51 -0.48
C ASP A 31 3.61 21.08 -1.69
N CYS A 32 3.42 20.56 -2.90
CA CYS A 32 3.96 21.20 -4.12
C CYS A 32 3.42 22.62 -4.30
N VAL A 33 2.09 22.80 -4.16
CA VAL A 33 1.45 24.12 -4.28
C VAL A 33 1.90 25.04 -3.15
N ALA A 34 1.99 24.52 -1.92
CA ALA A 34 2.48 25.27 -0.77
C ALA A 34 3.90 25.81 -1.00
N LEU A 35 4.82 24.94 -1.41
CA LEU A 35 6.22 25.27 -1.66
C LEU A 35 6.40 26.26 -2.81
N PHE A 36 5.81 25.97 -3.97
CA PHE A 36 6.13 26.70 -5.21
C PHE A 36 5.22 27.90 -5.47
N SER A 37 4.13 28.08 -4.72
CA SER A 37 3.14 29.12 -5.03
C SER A 37 2.55 29.87 -3.84
N LEU A 38 2.74 29.38 -2.60
CA LEU A 38 2.15 29.97 -1.39
C LEU A 38 3.17 30.37 -0.32
N ASP A 39 4.43 30.61 -0.74
CA ASP A 39 5.52 31.11 0.10
C ASP A 39 5.91 30.19 1.28
N GLN A 40 5.51 28.91 1.25
CA GLN A 40 5.83 27.93 2.30
C GLN A 40 7.19 27.25 2.03
N SER A 41 8.29 27.97 2.26
CA SER A 41 9.66 27.51 1.95
C SER A 41 10.12 26.24 2.69
N SER A 42 9.41 25.82 3.73
CA SER A 42 9.67 24.60 4.51
C SER A 42 8.72 23.43 4.17
N ALA A 43 7.81 23.59 3.21
CA ALA A 43 6.93 22.53 2.75
C ALA A 43 7.73 21.48 1.96
N ILE A 44 7.45 20.19 2.21
CA ILE A 44 8.20 19.06 1.63
C ILE A 44 7.24 18.17 0.86
N PRO A 45 7.18 18.26 -0.49
CA PRO A 45 6.35 17.39 -1.30
C PRO A 45 6.92 15.97 -1.36
N VAL A 46 6.53 15.10 -0.42
CA VAL A 46 7.02 13.71 -0.39
C VAL A 46 6.37 12.86 -1.48
N ASP A 47 7.17 12.43 -2.45
CA ASP A 47 6.85 11.38 -3.43
C ASP A 47 7.76 10.15 -3.26
N THR A 48 7.79 9.26 -4.26
CA THR A 48 8.63 8.06 -4.21
C THR A 48 10.13 8.36 -4.23
N HIS A 49 10.57 9.42 -4.92
CA HIS A 49 11.99 9.79 -4.97
C HIS A 49 12.42 10.44 -3.65
N VAL A 50 11.60 11.34 -3.12
CA VAL A 50 11.86 11.99 -1.82
C VAL A 50 11.85 10.97 -0.69
N TRP A 51 10.96 9.97 -0.78
CA TRP A 51 10.95 8.83 0.13
C TRP A 51 12.26 8.04 0.09
N GLU A 52 12.77 7.75 -1.12
CA GLU A 52 14.04 7.05 -1.30
C GLU A 52 15.23 7.85 -0.75
N ILE A 53 15.25 9.18 -0.99
CA ILE A 53 16.24 10.10 -0.40
C ILE A 53 16.17 10.04 1.14
N ALA A 54 14.97 10.13 1.73
CA ALA A 54 14.80 10.05 3.17
C ALA A 54 15.33 8.73 3.75
N CYS A 55 15.02 7.60 3.11
CA CYS A 55 15.49 6.27 3.52
C CYS A 55 17.01 6.07 3.36
N ARG A 56 17.65 6.76 2.41
CA ARG A 56 19.08 6.64 2.12
C ARG A 56 19.91 7.57 2.99
N ASP A 57 19.51 8.85 3.07
CA ASP A 57 20.38 9.93 3.53
C ASP A 57 20.04 10.45 4.93
N PHE A 58 18.86 10.11 5.46
CA PHE A 58 18.36 10.66 6.73
C PHE A 58 18.06 9.57 7.75
N ASP A 59 17.20 8.61 7.40
CA ASP A 59 16.69 7.63 8.35
C ASP A 59 16.39 6.28 7.67
N PRO A 60 17.32 5.31 7.77
CA PRO A 60 17.12 3.98 7.20
C PRO A 60 15.94 3.20 7.80
N THR A 61 15.48 3.54 9.01
CA THR A 61 14.36 2.83 9.66
C THR A 61 13.03 3.08 8.95
N LEU A 62 12.95 4.13 8.11
CA LEU A 62 11.79 4.37 7.25
C LEU A 62 11.50 3.19 6.31
N ARG A 63 12.52 2.39 5.96
CA ARG A 63 12.37 1.18 5.11
C ARG A 63 11.48 0.11 5.74
N GLU A 64 11.32 0.13 7.05
CA GLU A 64 10.43 -0.81 7.78
C GLU A 64 8.96 -0.40 7.70
N CYS A 65 8.67 0.84 7.29
CA CYS A 65 7.32 1.34 7.14
C CYS A 65 6.68 0.75 5.88
N SER A 66 5.54 0.06 6.04
CA SER A 66 4.83 -0.60 4.95
C SER A 66 4.04 0.34 4.04
N SER A 67 3.81 1.59 4.48
CA SER A 67 3.08 2.60 3.71
C SER A 67 3.39 4.02 4.18
N LEU A 68 3.22 4.98 3.26
CA LEU A 68 3.35 6.41 3.51
C LEU A 68 2.08 6.94 4.18
N THR A 69 1.81 6.48 5.42
CA THR A 69 0.73 7.00 6.26
C THR A 69 0.93 8.50 6.56
N PRO A 70 -0.10 9.26 6.97
CA PRO A 70 0.08 10.67 7.33
C PRO A 70 1.18 10.92 8.35
N THR A 71 1.33 10.06 9.35
CA THR A 71 2.40 10.14 10.36
C THR A 71 3.78 9.93 9.74
N VAL A 72 3.93 8.94 8.87
CA VAL A 72 5.19 8.67 8.18
C VAL A 72 5.53 9.79 7.20
N TYR A 73 4.53 10.32 6.49
CA TYR A 73 4.66 11.48 5.61
C TYR A 73 5.19 12.70 6.36
N ASP A 74 4.60 13.01 7.52
CA ASP A 74 5.03 14.13 8.36
C ASP A 74 6.44 13.91 8.90
N ARG A 75 6.78 12.69 9.35
CA ARG A 75 8.13 12.31 9.78
C ARG A 75 9.17 12.58 8.70
N VAL A 76 8.90 12.17 7.45
CA VAL A 76 9.80 12.47 6.32
C VAL A 76 9.99 13.97 6.18
N GLY A 77 8.91 14.75 6.15
CA GLY A 77 9.03 16.20 6.06
C GLY A 77 9.82 16.81 7.24
N ASP A 78 9.65 16.27 8.45
CA ASP A 78 10.33 16.75 9.65
C ASP A 78 11.84 16.47 9.58
N LEU A 79 12.28 15.33 9.05
CA LEU A 79 13.72 15.05 8.81
C LEU A 79 14.39 16.11 7.92
N PHE A 80 13.71 16.56 6.85
CA PHE A 80 14.23 17.62 5.99
C PHE A 80 14.26 18.97 6.71
N ARG A 81 13.21 19.29 7.48
CA ARG A 81 13.12 20.54 8.26
C ARG A 81 14.15 20.62 9.37
N GLU A 82 14.39 19.51 10.07
CA GLU A 82 15.43 19.41 11.10
C GLU A 82 16.83 19.64 10.49
N ARG A 83 17.09 19.14 9.28
CA ARG A 83 18.39 19.29 8.63
C ARG A 83 18.62 20.65 7.97
N TYR A 84 17.59 21.21 7.32
CA TYR A 84 17.73 22.38 6.44
C TYR A 84 16.96 23.63 6.89
N GLY A 85 16.19 23.53 7.98
CA GLY A 85 15.49 24.65 8.58
C GLY A 85 14.44 25.29 7.67
N ALA A 86 14.41 26.62 7.66
CA ALA A 86 13.37 27.42 6.99
C ALA A 86 13.31 27.23 5.47
N HIS A 87 14.40 26.79 4.83
CA HIS A 87 14.49 26.59 3.39
C HIS A 87 14.51 25.11 3.00
N ALA A 88 14.03 24.22 3.88
CA ALA A 88 14.04 22.78 3.63
C ALA A 88 13.35 22.36 2.32
N GLY A 89 12.31 23.06 1.88
CA GLY A 89 11.64 22.81 0.60
C GLY A 89 12.53 23.11 -0.61
N TRP A 90 13.35 24.17 -0.54
CA TRP A 90 14.33 24.50 -1.58
C TRP A 90 15.49 23.50 -1.61
N ALA A 91 16.00 23.10 -0.44
CA ALA A 91 17.01 22.05 -0.35
C ALA A 91 16.50 20.72 -0.91
N HIS A 92 15.26 20.35 -0.57
CA HIS A 92 14.56 19.22 -1.14
C HIS A 92 14.53 19.28 -2.69
N SER A 93 14.26 20.44 -3.29
CA SER A 93 14.24 20.58 -4.75
C SER A 93 15.60 20.29 -5.40
N VAL A 94 16.70 20.69 -4.76
CA VAL A 94 18.07 20.38 -5.22
C VAL A 94 18.36 18.89 -5.11
N LEU A 95 18.02 18.26 -3.99
CA LEU A 95 18.19 16.82 -3.81
C LEU A 95 17.36 16.00 -4.80
N PHE A 96 16.11 16.40 -5.02
CA PHE A 96 15.26 15.78 -6.03
C PHE A 96 15.85 15.91 -7.44
N ALA A 97 16.36 17.10 -7.79
CA ALA A 97 17.02 17.29 -9.08
C ALA A 97 18.23 16.35 -9.22
N ALA A 98 19.01 16.13 -8.17
CA ALA A 98 20.14 15.20 -8.18
C ALA A 98 19.72 13.74 -8.46
N GLU A 99 18.46 13.34 -8.23
CA GLU A 99 17.94 12.01 -8.56
C GLU A 99 17.55 11.84 -10.04
N LEU A 100 17.52 12.93 -10.84
CA LEU A 100 17.10 12.84 -12.24
C LEU A 100 18.24 12.32 -13.13
N PRO A 101 17.95 11.50 -14.15
CA PRO A 101 18.98 10.91 -15.01
C PRO A 101 19.92 11.91 -15.69
N GLN A 102 19.43 13.13 -15.96
CA GLN A 102 20.25 14.19 -16.55
C GLN A 102 21.32 14.70 -15.59
N PHE A 103 21.02 14.78 -14.29
CA PHE A 103 21.91 15.34 -13.27
C PHE A 103 22.77 14.28 -12.60
N ILE A 104 22.30 13.04 -12.49
CA ILE A 104 23.07 11.93 -11.90
C ILE A 104 24.45 11.82 -12.56
N LYS A 105 24.56 12.00 -13.87
CA LYS A 105 25.83 11.87 -14.61
C LYS A 105 26.89 12.90 -14.21
N GLU A 106 26.44 14.06 -13.73
CA GLU A 106 27.30 15.17 -13.32
C GLU A 106 27.72 15.06 -11.84
N LEU A 107 27.11 14.15 -11.07
CA LEU A 107 27.48 13.93 -9.67
C LEU A 107 28.84 13.22 -9.56
N PRO A 108 29.62 13.43 -8.49
CA PRO A 108 30.83 12.67 -8.20
C PRO A 108 30.64 11.14 -8.28
N ASP A 109 31.65 10.43 -8.78
CA ASP A 109 31.63 8.98 -8.97
C ASP A 109 31.25 8.21 -7.71
N SER A 110 31.76 8.62 -6.54
CA SER A 110 31.45 8.01 -5.25
C SER A 110 29.96 8.10 -4.93
N LEU A 111 29.36 9.27 -5.09
CA LEU A 111 27.93 9.48 -4.85
C LEU A 111 27.08 8.67 -5.84
N ARG A 112 27.46 8.61 -7.12
CA ARG A 112 26.74 7.78 -8.11
C ARG A 112 26.77 6.31 -7.71
N GLN A 113 27.90 5.80 -7.23
CA GLN A 113 28.04 4.41 -6.78
C GLN A 113 27.16 4.14 -5.55
N GLU A 114 27.16 5.03 -4.56
CA GLU A 114 26.28 4.93 -3.38
C GLU A 114 24.79 4.91 -3.77
N MET A 115 24.38 5.78 -4.68
CA MET A 115 23.00 5.83 -5.18
C MET A 115 22.59 4.55 -5.93
N VAL A 116 23.48 3.97 -6.73
CA VAL A 116 23.25 2.71 -7.45
C VAL A 116 23.14 1.56 -6.47
N ALA A 117 24.09 1.42 -5.54
CA ALA A 117 24.10 0.37 -4.53
C ALA A 117 22.80 0.40 -3.69
N PHE A 118 22.34 1.58 -3.29
CA PHE A 118 21.06 1.74 -2.60
C PHE A 118 19.87 1.27 -3.45
N LYS A 119 19.80 1.61 -4.73
CA LYS A 119 18.72 1.17 -5.62
C LYS A 119 18.70 -0.35 -5.81
N GLU A 120 19.87 -0.97 -5.92
CA GLU A 120 20.01 -2.43 -6.01
C GLU A 120 19.55 -3.12 -4.71
N GLU A 121 19.95 -2.58 -3.56
CA GLU A 121 19.50 -3.07 -2.25
C GLU A 121 17.97 -2.98 -2.11
N GLN A 122 17.37 -1.83 -2.44
CA GLN A 122 15.91 -1.64 -2.40
C GLN A 122 15.17 -2.61 -3.32
N LYS A 123 15.71 -2.86 -4.52
CA LYS A 123 15.13 -3.83 -5.45
C LYS A 123 15.18 -5.25 -4.87
N ALA A 124 16.29 -5.64 -4.26
CA ALA A 124 16.44 -6.96 -3.62
C ALA A 124 15.45 -7.13 -2.46
N LEU A 125 15.29 -6.12 -1.60
CA LEU A 125 14.34 -6.14 -0.49
C LEU A 125 12.88 -6.27 -0.97
N ARG A 126 12.48 -5.51 -2.00
CA ARG A 126 11.14 -5.60 -2.59
C ARG A 126 10.85 -6.97 -3.19
N LEU A 127 11.86 -7.60 -3.81
CA LEU A 127 11.74 -8.96 -4.34
C LEU A 127 11.51 -9.98 -3.21
N GLN A 128 12.35 -9.93 -2.17
CA GLN A 128 12.22 -10.81 -0.99
C GLN A 128 10.86 -10.64 -0.29
N GLU A 129 10.38 -9.40 -0.15
CA GLU A 129 9.07 -9.15 0.46
C GLU A 129 7.92 -9.73 -0.38
N THR A 130 8.02 -9.62 -1.71
CA THR A 130 7.05 -10.18 -2.64
C THR A 130 7.00 -11.71 -2.55
N GLU A 131 8.17 -12.36 -2.56
CA GLU A 131 8.29 -13.81 -2.38
C GLU A 131 7.72 -14.27 -1.03
N ARG A 132 8.01 -13.53 0.06
CA ARG A 132 7.45 -13.81 1.39
C ARG A 132 5.93 -13.71 1.41
N LYS A 133 5.35 -12.67 0.77
CA LYS A 133 3.90 -12.49 0.66
C LYS A 133 3.25 -13.60 -0.18
N GLN A 134 3.91 -14.05 -1.25
CA GLN A 134 3.44 -15.17 -2.08
C GLN A 134 3.40 -16.49 -1.28
N LYS A 135 4.51 -16.86 -0.63
CA LYS A 135 4.59 -18.06 0.22
C LYS A 135 3.55 -18.05 1.33
N ALA A 136 3.36 -16.91 2.00
CA ALA A 136 2.34 -16.77 3.05
C ALA A 136 0.90 -16.91 2.51
N LYS A 137 0.64 -16.48 1.27
CA LYS A 137 -0.66 -16.66 0.61
C LYS A 137 -0.91 -18.12 0.22
N GLU A 138 0.10 -18.80 -0.33
CA GLU A 138 0.04 -20.22 -0.69
C GLU A 138 -0.20 -21.10 0.53
N GLN A 139 0.53 -20.84 1.63
CA GLN A 139 0.36 -21.57 2.89
C GLN A 139 -1.06 -21.40 3.43
N LYS A 140 -1.58 -20.17 3.51
CA LYS A 140 -2.97 -19.92 3.95
C LYS A 140 -4.00 -20.63 3.08
N LEU A 141 -3.77 -20.71 1.77
CA LEU A 141 -4.67 -21.41 0.84
C LEU A 141 -4.65 -22.93 1.08
N SER A 142 -3.47 -23.50 1.33
CA SER A 142 -3.33 -24.92 1.66
C SER A 142 -3.93 -25.28 3.02
N GLU A 143 -3.77 -24.42 4.03
CA GLU A 143 -4.35 -24.60 5.37
C GLU A 143 -5.88 -24.52 5.32
N ALA A 144 -6.43 -23.58 4.56
CA ALA A 144 -7.88 -23.47 4.35
C ALA A 144 -8.45 -24.70 3.64
N ALA A 145 -7.79 -25.19 2.58
CA ALA A 145 -8.22 -26.39 1.85
C ALA A 145 -8.15 -27.66 2.73
N ALA A 146 -7.12 -27.79 3.57
CA ALA A 146 -6.99 -28.91 4.51
C ALA A 146 -8.08 -28.88 5.61
N ALA A 147 -8.40 -27.68 6.13
CA ALA A 147 -9.48 -27.51 7.10
C ALA A 147 -10.86 -27.86 6.49
N GLU A 148 -11.12 -27.46 5.24
CA GLU A 148 -12.34 -27.82 4.51
C GLU A 148 -12.45 -29.34 4.26
N ALA A 149 -11.35 -29.99 3.88
CA ALA A 149 -11.32 -31.44 3.66
C ALA A 149 -11.62 -32.21 4.96
N SER A 150 -11.01 -31.79 6.07
CA SER A 150 -11.22 -32.41 7.38
C SER A 150 -12.65 -32.19 7.91
N ALA A 151 -13.26 -31.03 7.65
CA ALA A 151 -14.66 -30.77 7.98
C ALA A 151 -15.63 -31.66 7.17
N ARG A 152 -15.34 -31.91 5.88
CA ARG A 152 -16.15 -32.81 5.04
C ARG A 152 -16.07 -34.27 5.46
N GLU A 153 -14.94 -34.73 5.99
CA GLU A 153 -14.81 -36.10 6.51
C GLU A 153 -15.56 -36.30 7.84
N ALA A 154 -15.69 -35.26 8.65
CA ALA A 154 -16.42 -35.30 9.92
C ALA A 154 -17.95 -35.32 9.78
N GLU A 155 -18.50 -34.87 8.64
CA GLU A 155 -19.96 -34.81 8.38
C GLU A 155 -20.54 -36.06 7.69
N SER A 156 -19.75 -37.12 7.44
CA SER A 156 -20.25 -38.37 6.87
C SER A 156 -21.08 -39.19 7.89
N PRO A 157 -22.40 -39.41 7.70
CA PRO A 157 -23.17 -40.26 8.59
C PRO A 157 -22.91 -41.74 8.26
N SER A 158 -22.43 -42.46 9.27
CA SER A 158 -22.46 -43.93 9.32
C SER A 158 -23.88 -44.44 9.04
N SER A 159 -24.13 -44.99 7.85
CA SER A 159 -25.30 -45.82 7.57
C SER A 159 -24.86 -47.27 7.37
N THR A 160 -24.94 -48.05 8.45
CA THR A 160 -24.82 -49.51 8.40
C THR A 160 -26.05 -50.11 7.73
N ALA A 161 -25.80 -50.73 6.59
CA ALA A 161 -26.53 -51.78 5.88
C ALA A 161 -27.78 -52.40 6.55
N ARG A 162 -28.88 -52.48 5.78
CA ARG A 162 -29.78 -53.63 5.84
C ARG A 162 -30.41 -53.94 4.48
N ALA A 163 -29.88 -54.96 3.82
CA ALA A 163 -30.47 -55.60 2.66
C ALA A 163 -31.65 -56.51 3.07
N ARG A 164 -32.78 -56.46 2.33
CA ARG A 164 -33.79 -57.52 2.16
C ARG A 164 -34.76 -57.07 1.06
N SER A 165 -34.60 -57.58 -0.16
CA SER A 165 -35.21 -58.80 -0.72
C SER A 165 -36.55 -58.52 -1.42
N ARG A 166 -36.53 -58.67 -2.75
CA ARG A 166 -37.67 -58.68 -3.69
C ARG A 166 -38.73 -59.72 -3.28
N LYS A 167 -40.01 -59.38 -3.48
CA LYS A 167 -41.04 -60.36 -3.87
C LYS A 167 -42.12 -59.69 -4.73
N THR A 168 -42.41 -60.35 -5.84
CA THR A 168 -43.35 -60.07 -6.94
C THR A 168 -44.75 -60.63 -6.66
N SER A 169 -45.81 -59.90 -7.05
CA SER A 169 -47.14 -60.36 -7.55
C SER A 169 -48.10 -59.14 -7.52
N ALA A 170 -48.58 -58.56 -8.63
CA ALA A 170 -49.60 -59.03 -9.58
C ALA A 170 -50.95 -59.40 -8.94
N GLU A 171 -51.93 -58.49 -8.95
CA GLU A 171 -53.34 -58.84 -9.22
C GLU A 171 -54.18 -57.63 -9.64
N ARG A 172 -55.00 -57.87 -10.66
CA ARG A 172 -56.04 -57.03 -11.25
C ARG A 172 -57.33 -57.22 -10.44
N ALA A 173 -58.10 -56.15 -10.24
CA ALA A 173 -59.56 -56.26 -10.07
C ALA A 173 -60.21 -54.98 -10.57
N GLU A 174 -61.04 -55.13 -11.60
CA GLU A 174 -62.06 -54.16 -12.00
C GLU A 174 -63.24 -54.23 -11.02
N GLY A 175 -64.00 -53.15 -10.92
CA GLY A 175 -65.26 -53.09 -10.17
C GLY A 175 -65.89 -51.71 -10.27
N GLU A 176 -66.97 -51.63 -11.05
CA GLU A 176 -67.84 -50.49 -11.34
C GLU A 176 -68.67 -49.98 -10.13
N ASP A 177 -69.37 -48.86 -10.41
CA ASP A 177 -70.62 -48.38 -9.78
C ASP A 177 -70.44 -47.45 -8.55
N GLY A 178 -71.01 -46.25 -8.43
CA GLY A 178 -72.08 -45.53 -9.13
C GLY A 178 -72.73 -44.55 -8.12
N SER A 179 -73.33 -43.46 -8.61
CA SER A 179 -74.16 -42.45 -7.89
C SER A 179 -73.49 -41.66 -6.74
N GLU A 180 -73.65 -40.35 -6.57
CA GLU A 180 -74.65 -39.34 -6.95
C GLU A 180 -73.96 -37.97 -7.09
#